data_AF-A0A1L9BTU7-F1
#
_entry.id   AF-A0A1L9BTU7-F1
#
_cell.length_a   1.000
_cell.length_b   1.000
_cell.length_c   1.000
_cell.angle_alpha   90.00
_cell.angle_beta   90.00
_cell.angle_gamma   90.00
#
_symmetry.space_group_name_H-M   'P 1'
#
loop_
_entity.id
_entity.type
_entity.pdbx_description
1 polymer ?
#
loop_
_entity_poly.entity_id
_entity_poly.type
_entity_poly.pdbx_seq_one_letter_code
_entity_poly.pdbx_strand_id
1 'polypeptide(L)'
;MTDPAMTERGMMGSSGVASPENREAMVSADDLIGANIYSINEGYDESSWNQTRSYGAVEAGWEDIGEIDDILMSRDGRMVGLAVETGGWLDIGDDTVVVSLEDVRIVSENATHSVVTRMSQEQLEAKPELDDSWWTD
;
A
#
# COMPACT_ATOMS: atom_id res chain seq x y z
N MET A 1 -21.06 35.26 -21.30
CA MET A 1 -21.90 34.37 -20.49
C MET A 1 -21.14 33.05 -20.37
N THR A 2 -20.42 32.87 -19.28
CA THR A 2 -19.71 31.63 -18.96
C THR A 2 -20.75 30.63 -18.46
N ASP A 3 -20.79 29.45 -19.07
CA ASP A 3 -21.69 28.36 -18.70
C ASP A 3 -21.32 27.85 -17.29
N PRO A 4 -22.24 27.88 -16.30
CA PRO A 4 -21.99 27.39 -14.95
C PRO A 4 -21.77 25.86 -14.89
N ALA A 5 -22.01 25.10 -15.98
CA ALA A 5 -21.75 23.67 -16.02
C ALA A 5 -20.26 23.28 -16.14
N MET A 6 -19.35 24.26 -16.30
CA MET A 6 -17.91 24.00 -16.44
C MET A 6 -17.15 23.99 -15.10
N THR A 7 -17.77 24.38 -13.99
CA THR A 7 -17.09 24.47 -12.69
C THR A 7 -17.21 23.20 -11.84
N GLU A 8 -18.08 22.25 -12.21
CA GLU A 8 -18.32 21.03 -11.43
C GLU A 8 -17.78 19.74 -12.07
N ARG A 9 -16.82 19.84 -12.99
CA ARG A 9 -16.07 18.68 -13.54
C ARG A 9 -14.65 18.53 -12.98
N GLY A 10 -14.36 19.18 -11.86
CA GLY A 10 -13.01 19.24 -11.31
C GLY A 10 -12.53 18.02 -10.51
N MET A 11 -13.38 17.05 -10.18
CA MET A 11 -12.98 15.91 -9.32
C MET A 11 -13.69 14.58 -9.62
N MET A 12 -14.18 14.38 -10.85
CA MET A 12 -14.39 13.00 -11.34
C MET A 12 -13.12 12.63 -12.09
N GLY A 13 -12.16 12.05 -11.36
CA GLY A 13 -10.97 11.46 -11.94
C GLY A 13 -11.38 10.58 -13.11
N SER A 14 -10.68 10.75 -14.24
CA SER A 14 -10.71 9.85 -15.37
C SER A 14 -10.39 8.43 -14.86
N SER A 15 -11.41 7.67 -14.46
CA SER A 15 -11.24 6.26 -14.19
C SER A 15 -11.00 5.58 -15.53
N GLY A 16 -9.75 5.16 -15.78
CA GLY A 16 -9.42 4.25 -16.89
C GLY A 16 -8.57 4.81 -18.03
N VAL A 17 -8.03 6.03 -17.93
CA VAL A 17 -7.02 6.50 -18.90
C VAL A 17 -5.73 6.89 -18.19
N ALA A 18 -4.67 6.11 -18.40
CA ALA A 18 -3.31 6.52 -18.05
C ALA A 18 -2.84 7.60 -19.03
N SER A 19 -2.36 8.72 -18.50
CA SER A 19 -1.95 9.88 -19.28
C SER A 19 -0.78 10.60 -18.59
N PRO A 20 -0.04 11.46 -19.31
CA PRO A 20 1.00 12.26 -18.68
C PRO A 20 0.50 13.15 -17.54
N GLU A 21 -0.76 13.60 -17.58
CA GLU A 21 -1.32 14.53 -16.60
C GLU A 21 -1.72 13.88 -15.27
N ASN A 22 -1.91 12.56 -15.22
CA ASN A 22 -2.26 11.82 -14.01
C ASN A 22 -1.21 10.77 -13.60
N ARG A 23 -0.08 10.69 -14.32
CA ARG A 23 0.98 9.73 -14.05
C ARG A 23 1.49 9.78 -12.62
N GLU A 24 1.65 10.97 -12.06
CA GLU A 24 2.14 11.16 -10.67
C GLU A 24 1.10 10.76 -9.61
N ALA A 25 -0.17 10.62 -10.00
CA ALA A 25 -1.24 10.16 -9.12
C ALA A 25 -1.51 8.65 -9.25
N MET A 26 -0.73 7.94 -10.08
CA MET A 26 -0.88 6.51 -10.33
C MET A 26 0.35 5.77 -9.82
N VAL A 27 0.09 4.64 -9.17
CA VAL A 27 1.10 3.66 -8.80
C VAL A 27 0.72 2.38 -9.53
N SER A 28 1.66 1.78 -10.25
CA SER A 28 1.39 0.51 -10.91
C SER A 28 1.46 -0.63 -9.90
N ALA A 29 0.72 -1.72 -10.17
CA ALA A 29 0.82 -2.92 -9.34
C ALA A 29 2.23 -3.52 -9.38
N ASP A 30 2.90 -3.43 -10.54
CA ASP A 30 4.27 -3.88 -10.77
C ASP A 30 5.29 -3.10 -9.92
N ASP A 31 5.05 -1.81 -9.67
CA ASP A 31 5.90 -0.99 -8.79
C ASP A 31 5.67 -1.28 -7.29
N LEU A 32 4.51 -1.86 -6.95
CA LEU A 32 4.16 -2.20 -5.56
C LEU A 32 4.57 -3.63 -5.21
N ILE A 33 4.38 -4.58 -6.11
CA ILE A 33 4.86 -5.95 -5.94
C ILE A 33 6.39 -5.92 -5.93
N GLY A 34 6.99 -6.52 -4.91
CA GLY A 34 8.42 -6.43 -4.64
C GLY A 34 8.86 -5.15 -3.90
N ALA A 35 7.92 -4.28 -3.50
CA ALA A 35 8.27 -3.10 -2.71
C ALA A 35 8.40 -3.45 -1.23
N ASN A 36 9.38 -2.86 -0.55
CA ASN A 36 9.53 -3.03 0.89
C ASN A 36 8.36 -2.42 1.65
N ILE A 37 7.96 -3.07 2.74
CA ILE A 37 7.05 -2.54 3.74
C ILE A 37 7.80 -2.17 5.02
N TYR A 38 7.48 -0.99 5.56
CA TYR A 38 8.09 -0.47 6.77
C TYR A 38 7.07 -0.29 7.91
N SER A 39 7.44 -0.62 9.14
CA SER A 39 6.68 -0.26 10.35
C SER A 39 7.09 1.13 10.82
N ILE A 40 6.11 2.00 11.10
CA ILE A 40 6.37 3.26 11.83
C ILE A 40 6.51 3.08 13.35
N ASN A 41 6.44 1.84 13.85
CA ASN A 41 6.60 1.46 15.25
C ASN A 41 5.72 2.29 16.22
N GLU A 42 5.96 2.14 17.52
CA GLU A 42 5.28 2.97 18.52
C GLU A 42 5.80 4.42 18.43
N GLY A 43 4.94 5.35 18.02
CA GLY A 43 5.32 6.76 17.88
C GLY A 43 4.38 7.62 17.03
N TYR A 44 3.43 7.02 16.33
CA TYR A 44 2.44 7.77 15.56
C TYR A 44 1.22 8.16 16.39
N ASP A 45 0.65 9.30 16.06
CA ASP A 45 -0.65 9.72 16.55
C ASP A 45 -1.74 9.21 15.59
N GLU A 46 -2.81 8.62 16.12
CA GLU A 46 -3.89 8.03 15.32
C GLU A 46 -4.60 9.09 14.46
N SER A 47 -4.72 10.32 14.94
CA SER A 47 -5.29 11.41 14.14
C SER A 47 -4.37 11.81 12.98
N SER A 48 -3.05 11.74 13.17
CA SER A 48 -2.06 11.93 12.11
C SER A 48 -2.16 10.86 11.02
N TRP A 49 -2.28 9.58 11.42
CA TRP A 49 -2.44 8.46 10.48
C TRP A 49 -3.67 8.59 9.60
N ASN A 50 -4.80 9.01 10.19
CA ASN A 50 -6.07 9.17 9.48
C ASN A 50 -6.09 10.36 8.51
N GLN A 51 -5.26 11.37 8.75
CA GLN A 51 -5.14 12.56 7.89
C GLN A 51 -4.07 12.39 6.81
N THR A 52 -3.04 11.60 7.08
CA THR A 52 -1.95 11.34 6.15
C THR A 52 -2.40 10.38 5.06
N ARG A 53 -2.31 10.82 3.80
CA ARG A 53 -2.70 10.01 2.62
C ARG A 53 -1.53 9.28 1.97
N SER A 54 -0.34 9.84 2.06
CA SER A 54 0.92 9.27 1.55
C SER A 54 2.10 9.94 2.23
N TYR A 55 3.27 9.31 2.11
CA TYR A 55 4.55 9.86 2.56
C TYR A 55 5.46 10.09 1.35
N GLY A 56 6.36 11.08 1.44
CA GLY A 56 7.27 11.43 0.34
C GLY A 56 8.62 10.71 0.38
N ALA A 57 8.97 10.08 1.50
CA ALA A 57 10.20 9.30 1.68
C ALA A 57 10.05 8.40 2.91
N VAL A 58 10.86 7.35 2.98
CA VAL A 58 11.02 6.52 4.18
C VAL A 58 11.79 7.32 5.22
N GLU A 59 11.29 7.37 6.45
CA GLU A 59 11.93 8.15 7.51
C GLU A 59 12.94 7.34 8.31
N ALA A 60 13.93 8.04 8.88
CA ALA A 60 14.90 7.42 9.77
C ALA A 60 14.20 6.89 11.03
N GLY A 61 14.35 5.59 11.29
CA GLY A 61 13.75 4.92 12.45
C GLY A 61 12.52 4.07 12.12
N TRP A 62 12.03 4.12 10.88
CA TRP A 62 11.11 3.09 10.41
C TRP A 62 11.86 1.76 10.24
N GLU A 63 11.17 0.68 10.56
CA GLU A 63 11.73 -0.67 10.54
C GLU A 63 11.27 -1.39 9.30
N ASP A 64 12.20 -1.97 8.53
CA ASP A 64 11.88 -2.84 7.41
C ASP A 64 11.36 -4.18 7.95
N ILE A 65 10.17 -4.58 7.55
CA ILE A 65 9.45 -5.73 8.10
C ILE A 65 9.04 -6.74 7.02
N GLY A 66 9.49 -6.55 5.78
CA GLY A 66 9.22 -7.47 4.69
C GLY A 66 8.96 -6.82 3.34
N GLU A 67 8.30 -7.58 2.46
CA GLU A 67 8.06 -7.22 1.06
C GLU A 67 6.59 -7.46 0.68
N ILE A 68 6.08 -6.69 -0.28
CA ILE A 68 4.76 -6.94 -0.86
C ILE A 68 4.87 -8.05 -1.91
N ASP A 69 4.23 -9.19 -1.67
CA ASP A 69 4.18 -10.32 -2.62
C ASP A 69 3.07 -10.14 -3.67
N ASP A 70 1.86 -9.76 -3.22
CA ASP A 70 0.71 -9.61 -4.14
C ASP A 70 -0.29 -8.53 -3.67
N ILE A 71 -1.20 -8.16 -4.56
CA ILE A 71 -2.29 -7.23 -4.34
C ILE A 71 -3.62 -7.98 -4.38
N LEU A 72 -4.34 -7.94 -3.28
CA LEU A 72 -5.66 -8.57 -3.20
C LEU A 72 -6.74 -7.63 -3.73
N MET A 73 -7.59 -8.18 -4.60
CA MET A 73 -8.74 -7.48 -5.18
C MET A 73 -10.03 -8.25 -4.94
N SER A 74 -11.10 -7.52 -4.66
CA SER A 74 -12.45 -8.07 -4.69
C SER A 74 -12.94 -8.29 -6.12
N ARG A 75 -13.90 -9.19 -6.30
CA ARG A 75 -14.46 -9.58 -7.61
C ARG A 75 -15.11 -8.42 -8.39
N ASP A 76 -15.48 -7.34 -7.70
CA ASP A 76 -15.98 -6.10 -8.30
C ASP A 76 -14.86 -5.11 -8.68
N GLY A 77 -13.60 -5.53 -8.58
CA GLY A 77 -12.43 -4.80 -9.08
C GLY A 77 -11.86 -3.77 -8.10
N ARG A 78 -12.20 -3.84 -6.82
CA ARG A 78 -11.62 -2.95 -5.79
C ARG A 78 -10.43 -3.63 -5.13
N MET A 79 -9.35 -2.90 -4.93
CA MET A 79 -8.26 -3.35 -4.07
C MET A 79 -8.77 -3.46 -2.63
N VAL A 80 -8.43 -4.54 -1.94
CA VAL A 80 -8.89 -4.82 -0.57
C VAL A 80 -7.76 -5.03 0.42
N GLY A 81 -6.55 -5.37 -0.03
CA GLY A 81 -5.41 -5.54 0.83
C GLY A 81 -4.14 -5.86 0.05
N LEU A 82 -3.04 -5.96 0.78
CA LEU A 82 -1.74 -6.39 0.28
C LEU A 82 -1.39 -7.73 0.94
N ALA A 83 -0.90 -8.68 0.15
CA ALA A 83 -0.21 -9.86 0.65
C ALA A 83 1.24 -9.44 0.94
N VAL A 84 1.67 -9.68 2.18
CA VAL A 84 2.95 -9.23 2.70
C VAL A 84 3.71 -10.45 3.18
N GLU A 85 4.85 -10.71 2.56
CA GLU A 85 5.81 -11.68 3.08
C GLU A 85 6.52 -11.05 4.28
N THR A 86 6.27 -11.60 5.47
CA THR A 86 6.93 -11.16 6.70
C THR A 86 8.25 -11.90 6.83
N GLY A 87 9.36 -11.21 6.64
CA GLY A 87 10.68 -11.83 6.63
C GLY A 87 11.81 -10.82 6.54
N GLY A 88 12.97 -11.18 7.08
CA GLY A 88 14.19 -10.39 6.97
C GLY A 88 15.42 -11.29 6.80
N TRP A 89 16.21 -11.04 5.76
CA TRP A 89 17.55 -11.57 5.36
C TRP A 89 17.95 -13.04 5.59
N LEU A 90 17.17 -13.89 6.27
CA LEU A 90 17.50 -15.28 6.56
C LEU A 90 16.53 -16.29 5.93
N ASP A 91 15.51 -15.84 5.19
CA ASP A 91 14.61 -16.56 4.26
C ASP A 91 14.24 -18.00 4.69
N ILE A 92 14.07 -18.24 6.00
CA ILE A 92 13.61 -19.52 6.54
C ILE A 92 12.34 -19.24 7.32
N GLY A 93 11.21 -19.60 6.71
CA GLY A 93 9.89 -19.49 7.30
C GLY A 93 9.20 -18.16 7.03
N ASP A 94 9.34 -17.61 5.82
CA ASP A 94 8.60 -16.42 5.41
C ASP A 94 7.11 -16.78 5.34
N ASP A 95 6.32 -16.18 6.23
CA ASP A 95 4.88 -16.28 6.23
C ASP A 95 4.31 -15.14 5.38
N THR A 96 3.35 -15.45 4.50
CA THR A 96 2.60 -14.41 3.79
C THR A 96 1.36 -14.06 4.59
N VAL A 97 1.11 -12.77 4.84
CA VAL A 97 -0.07 -12.31 5.59
C VAL A 97 -0.80 -11.20 4.86
N VAL A 98 -2.09 -11.06 5.14
CA VAL A 98 -2.90 -10.00 4.53
C VAL A 98 -2.95 -8.75 5.41
N VAL A 99 -2.56 -7.62 4.82
CA VAL A 99 -2.66 -6.30 5.45
C VAL A 99 -3.74 -5.47 4.76
N SER A 100 -4.61 -4.85 5.56
CA SER A 100 -5.71 -4.00 5.07
C SER A 100 -5.17 -2.68 4.52
N LEU A 101 -5.82 -2.16 3.47
CA LEU A 101 -5.48 -0.83 2.91
C LEU A 101 -5.66 0.32 3.91
N GLU A 102 -6.44 0.13 4.97
CA GLU A 102 -6.58 1.13 6.04
C GLU A 102 -5.32 1.25 6.90
N ASP A 103 -4.57 0.15 6.99
CA ASP A 103 -3.37 -0.02 7.81
C ASP A 103 -2.09 0.30 7.06
N VAL A 104 -2.16 0.59 5.76
CA VAL A 104 -0.99 0.96 4.95
C VAL A 104 -1.10 2.34 4.29
N ARG A 105 0.05 2.94 3.99
CA ARG A 105 0.18 4.10 3.10
C ARG A 105 1.32 3.87 2.12
N ILE A 106 1.16 4.36 0.89
CA ILE A 106 2.23 4.36 -0.10
C ILE A 106 3.20 5.49 0.21
N VAL A 107 4.48 5.17 0.13
CA VAL A 107 5.61 6.08 0.17
C VAL A 107 6.13 6.21 -1.27
N SER A 108 6.16 7.42 -1.80
CA SER A 108 6.65 7.66 -3.17
C SER A 108 7.87 8.57 -3.12
N GLU A 109 9.06 8.01 -3.32
CA GLU A 109 10.31 8.76 -3.43
C GLU A 109 10.81 8.70 -4.88
N ASN A 110 10.66 9.82 -5.60
CA ASN A 110 10.93 9.91 -7.04
C ASN A 110 10.08 8.92 -7.86
N ALA A 111 10.69 7.86 -8.38
CA ALA A 111 10.03 6.79 -9.15
C ALA A 111 10.04 5.45 -8.41
N THR A 112 10.51 5.44 -7.16
CA THR A 112 10.55 4.25 -6.30
C THR A 112 9.39 4.33 -5.30
N HIS A 113 8.74 3.19 -5.10
CA HIS A 113 7.62 3.06 -4.19
C HIS A 113 7.98 2.14 -3.04
N SER A 114 7.47 2.45 -1.86
CA SER A 114 7.50 1.58 -0.69
C SER A 114 6.15 1.67 0.01
N VAL A 115 5.92 0.76 0.95
CA VAL A 115 4.71 0.77 1.78
C VAL A 115 5.11 1.05 3.21
N VAL A 116 4.27 1.78 3.94
CA VAL A 116 4.42 1.94 5.38
C VAL A 116 3.15 1.48 6.07
N THR A 117 3.29 0.75 7.16
CA THR A 117 2.22 0.26 8.02
C THR A 117 2.38 0.78 9.43
N ARG A 118 1.25 0.89 10.12
CA ARG A 118 1.18 1.18 11.55
C ARG A 118 1.31 -0.07 12.44
N MET A 119 1.39 -1.25 11.82
CA MET A 119 1.53 -2.54 12.49
C MET A 119 2.99 -2.85 12.78
N SER A 120 3.28 -3.42 13.94
CA SER A 120 4.61 -3.98 14.22
C SER A 120 4.82 -5.32 13.50
N GLN A 121 6.07 -5.76 13.38
CA GLN A 121 6.41 -7.08 12.84
C GLN A 121 5.67 -8.19 13.60
N GLU A 122 5.70 -8.17 14.95
CA GLU A 122 5.00 -9.15 15.79
C GLU A 122 3.49 -9.19 15.52
N GLN A 123 2.88 -8.04 15.19
CA GLN A 123 1.45 -7.98 14.86
C GLN A 123 1.14 -8.55 13.47
N LEU A 124 2.09 -8.48 12.54
CA LEU A 124 1.98 -9.11 11.23
C LEU A 124 2.14 -10.63 11.36
N GLU A 125 3.18 -11.10 12.04
CA GLU A 125 3.44 -12.54 12.29
C GLU A 125 2.29 -13.23 13.05
N ALA A 126 1.52 -12.49 13.84
CA ALA A 126 0.36 -13.01 14.56
C ALA A 126 -0.91 -13.14 13.68
N LYS A 127 -0.88 -12.66 12.42
CA LYS A 127 -2.02 -12.76 11.50
C LYS A 127 -2.19 -14.19 10.97
N PRO A 128 -3.38 -14.53 10.45
CA PRO A 128 -3.54 -15.73 9.65
C PRO A 128 -2.63 -15.69 8.42
N GLU A 129 -1.91 -16.78 8.21
CA GLU A 129 -1.11 -17.03 7.01
C GLU A 129 -2.04 -17.15 5.79
N LEU A 130 -1.57 -16.58 4.68
CA LEU A 130 -2.10 -16.74 3.34
C LEU A 130 -1.21 -17.76 2.63
N ASP A 131 -1.67 -19.01 2.55
CA ASP A 131 -0.93 -20.08 1.89
C ASP A 131 -1.40 -20.33 0.44
N ASP A 132 -0.61 -21.07 -0.34
CA ASP A 132 -0.86 -21.42 -1.74
C ASP A 132 -2.23 -22.07 -2.02
N SER A 133 -2.84 -22.71 -1.02
CA SER A 133 -4.17 -23.34 -1.18
C SER A 133 -5.26 -22.30 -1.44
N TRP A 134 -5.07 -21.05 -1.00
CA TRP A 134 -6.00 -19.95 -1.21
C TRP A 134 -6.34 -19.70 -2.69
N TRP A 135 -5.40 -20.03 -3.59
CA TRP A 135 -5.52 -19.78 -5.04
C TRP A 135 -5.99 -21.00 -5.84
N THR A 136 -5.90 -22.19 -5.24
CA THR A 136 -5.98 -23.46 -5.97
C THR A 136 -7.34 -24.16 -5.81
N ASP A 137 -8.23 -23.64 -4.95
CA ASP A 137 -9.60 -24.14 -4.72
C ASP A 137 -10.67 -23.60 -5.72
#